data_AF-A0A7R8AIW9-F1
#
_entry.id   AF-A0A7R8AIW9-F1
#
_cell.length_a   1.000
_cell.length_b   1.000
_cell.length_c   1.000
_cell.angle_alpha   90.00
_cell.angle_beta   90.00
_cell.angle_gamma   90.00
#
_symmetry.space_group_name_H-M   'P 1'
#
loop_
_entity.id
_entity.type
_entity.pdbx_description
1 polymer ?
#
loop_
_entity_poly.entity_id
_entity_poly.type
_entity_poly.pdbx_seq_one_letter_code
_entity_poly.pdbx_strand_id
1 'polypeptide(L)'
;MRVTTNFSLLALLALVSSSAAKMTTVGLETADDSHAIVVPLDDCHDIGQDEVHTVHITKKCRVFTGRMCTGTTVALQPGQHTSDEAPVRVGSVLCEEPDLF
;
A
#
# COMPACT_ATOMS: atom_id res chain seq x y z
N MET A 1 36.40 23.88 -36.01
CA MET A 1 35.25 22.96 -36.15
C MET A 1 35.74 21.53 -36.01
N ARG A 2 35.30 20.82 -34.97
CA ARG A 2 35.07 19.36 -34.93
C ARG A 2 34.51 19.03 -33.54
N VAL A 3 33.20 18.87 -33.50
CA VAL A 3 32.44 18.31 -32.38
C VAL A 3 32.58 16.80 -32.51
N THR A 4 33.18 16.14 -31.53
CA THR A 4 33.17 14.67 -31.43
C THR A 4 32.33 14.30 -30.22
N THR A 5 31.02 14.18 -30.43
CA THR A 5 30.05 13.74 -29.43
C THR A 5 30.16 12.23 -29.24
N ASN A 6 30.60 11.82 -28.05
CA ASN A 6 30.80 10.43 -27.65
C ASN A 6 29.43 9.82 -27.28
N PHE A 7 28.75 9.22 -28.25
CA PHE A 7 27.39 8.64 -28.15
C PHE A 7 27.38 7.24 -27.48
N SER A 8 27.95 7.07 -26.28
CA SER A 8 28.02 5.72 -25.67
C SER A 8 27.76 5.65 -24.16
N LEU A 9 26.83 6.47 -23.65
CA LEU A 9 26.34 6.37 -22.27
C LEU A 9 24.81 6.37 -22.14
N LEU A 10 24.07 6.42 -23.25
CA LEU A 10 22.60 6.56 -23.24
C LEU A 10 21.83 5.23 -23.23
N ALA A 11 22.50 4.08 -23.27
CA ALA A 11 21.87 2.77 -23.44
C ALA A 11 21.56 2.01 -22.13
N LEU A 12 21.98 2.53 -20.96
CA LEU A 12 21.87 1.83 -19.67
C LEU A 12 20.64 2.22 -18.81
N LEU A 13 19.74 3.09 -19.31
CA LEU A 13 18.67 3.70 -18.50
C LEU A 13 17.24 3.25 -18.86
N ALA A 14 17.03 2.25 -19.72
CA ALA A 14 15.71 1.95 -20.26
C ALA A 14 15.14 0.56 -19.91
N LEU A 15 15.47 0.01 -18.74
CA LEU A 15 14.77 -1.15 -18.16
C LEU A 15 14.04 -0.74 -16.89
N VAL A 16 13.21 0.30 -16.98
CA VAL A 16 12.13 0.49 -16.00
C VAL A 16 11.02 -0.45 -16.47
N SER A 17 11.06 -1.70 -16.03
CA SER A 17 9.96 -2.62 -16.20
C SER A 17 8.76 -2.05 -15.47
N SER A 18 7.90 -1.33 -16.18
CA SER A 18 6.61 -0.87 -15.68
C SER A 18 5.70 -2.09 -15.55
N SER A 19 5.84 -2.83 -14.44
CA SER A 19 4.78 -3.73 -13.99
C SER A 19 3.59 -2.85 -13.62
N ALA A 20 2.47 -3.00 -14.32
CA ALA A 20 1.23 -2.39 -13.88
C ALA A 20 0.94 -2.91 -12.46
N ALA A 21 0.94 -2.00 -11.47
CA ALA A 21 0.62 -2.37 -10.10
C ALA A 21 -0.79 -2.97 -10.08
N LYS A 22 -0.91 -4.22 -9.63
CA LYS A 22 -2.23 -4.80 -9.38
C LYS A 22 -2.83 -4.04 -8.19
N MET A 23 -4.12 -3.76 -8.24
CA MET A 23 -4.80 -3.00 -7.19
C MET A 23 -5.67 -3.92 -6.35
N THR A 24 -5.90 -3.56 -5.09
CA THR A 24 -6.90 -4.18 -4.22
C THR A 24 -7.70 -3.11 -3.49
N THR A 25 -8.80 -3.53 -2.87
CA THR A 25 -9.69 -2.66 -2.12
C THR A 25 -9.54 -2.93 -0.63
N VAL A 26 -9.38 -1.86 0.15
CA VAL A 26 -9.39 -1.88 1.61
C VAL A 26 -10.60 -1.06 2.08
N GLY A 27 -11.48 -1.68 2.85
CA GLY A 27 -12.58 -1.00 3.53
C GLY A 27 -12.14 -0.48 4.89
N LEU A 28 -12.52 0.75 5.20
CA LEU A 28 -12.25 1.42 6.47
C LEU A 28 -13.59 1.89 7.04
N GLU A 29 -13.82 1.61 8.32
CA GLU A 29 -14.98 2.11 9.05
C GLU A 29 -14.48 2.95 10.23
N THR A 30 -14.96 4.19 10.29
CA THR A 30 -14.74 5.15 11.37
C THR A 30 -16.06 5.35 12.14
N ALA A 31 -16.04 6.21 13.15
CA ALA A 31 -17.27 6.60 13.84
C ALA A 31 -18.23 7.42 12.95
N ASP A 32 -17.69 8.15 11.97
CA ASP A 32 -18.44 9.08 11.13
C ASP A 32 -18.92 8.42 9.83
N ASP A 33 -18.10 7.56 9.24
CA ASP A 33 -18.34 7.00 7.90
C ASP A 33 -17.68 5.63 7.66
N SER A 34 -18.13 4.97 6.59
CA SER A 34 -17.53 3.77 6.05
C SER A 34 -17.22 3.98 4.58
N HIS A 35 -15.97 3.78 4.19
CA HIS A 35 -15.54 3.97 2.81
C HIS A 35 -14.49 2.95 2.39
N ALA A 36 -14.31 2.82 1.08
CA ALA A 36 -13.34 1.91 0.49
C ALA A 36 -12.27 2.71 -0.26
N ILE A 37 -11.01 2.31 -0.08
CA ILE A 37 -9.86 2.85 -0.79
C ILE A 37 -9.27 1.78 -1.70
N VAL A 38 -8.72 2.22 -2.83
CA VAL A 38 -8.05 1.35 -3.79
C VAL A 38 -6.55 1.52 -3.60
N VAL A 39 -5.86 0.45 -3.23
CA VAL A 39 -4.44 0.46 -2.90
C VAL A 39 -3.65 -0.44 -3.86
N PRO A 40 -2.43 -0.05 -4.27
CA PRO A 40 -1.56 -0.92 -5.02
C PRO A 40 -1.13 -2.13 -4.17
N LEU A 41 -1.05 -3.29 -4.80
CA LEU A 41 -0.41 -4.47 -4.25
C LEU A 41 1.11 -4.32 -4.33
N ASP A 42 1.79 -4.90 -3.34
CA ASP A 42 3.24 -4.90 -3.15
C ASP A 42 3.90 -3.51 -3.10
N ASP A 43 3.09 -2.46 -2.89
CA ASP A 43 3.56 -1.09 -2.69
C ASP A 43 2.89 -0.46 -1.47
N CYS A 44 3.61 0.43 -0.80
CA CYS A 44 3.13 1.09 0.41
C CYS A 44 2.18 2.23 0.04
N HIS A 45 0.97 2.19 0.59
CA HIS A 45 -0.03 3.22 0.36
C HIS A 45 -0.33 4.01 1.63
N ASP A 46 -0.14 5.32 1.55
CA ASP A 46 -0.54 6.24 2.62
C ASP A 46 -2.06 6.37 2.70
N ILE A 47 -2.60 6.24 3.91
CA ILE A 47 -4.03 6.38 4.20
C ILE A 47 -4.24 7.61 5.07
N GLY A 48 -3.55 7.65 6.22
CA GLY A 48 -3.65 8.76 7.17
C GLY A 48 -5.03 8.89 7.81
N GLN A 49 -5.74 7.79 8.02
CA GLN A 49 -7.04 7.78 8.67
C GLN A 49 -6.87 7.61 10.19
N ASP A 50 -7.42 8.55 10.95
CA ASP A 50 -7.51 8.45 12.40
C ASP A 50 -8.80 7.73 12.81
N GLU A 51 -8.79 7.16 14.01
CA GLU A 51 -9.96 6.53 14.66
C GLU A 51 -10.68 5.45 13.82
N VAL A 52 -9.94 4.52 13.22
CA VAL A 52 -10.51 3.36 12.49
C VAL A 52 -10.94 2.28 13.47
N HIS A 53 -12.21 1.88 13.40
CA HIS A 53 -12.79 0.80 14.19
C HIS A 53 -12.67 -0.55 13.51
N THR A 54 -12.96 -0.58 12.20
CA THR A 54 -12.96 -1.81 11.40
C THR A 54 -12.14 -1.64 10.14
N VAL A 55 -11.38 -2.67 9.79
CA VAL A 55 -10.68 -2.81 8.52
C VAL A 55 -11.20 -4.05 7.81
N HIS A 56 -11.61 -3.90 6.56
CA HIS A 56 -12.03 -5.02 5.69
C HIS A 56 -11.03 -5.18 4.54
N ILE A 57 -10.42 -6.35 4.40
CA ILE A 57 -9.39 -6.62 3.39
C ILE A 57 -9.66 -7.92 2.63
N THR A 58 -9.41 -7.89 1.33
CA THR A 58 -9.59 -9.07 0.44
C THR A 58 -8.28 -9.80 0.13
N LYS A 59 -7.15 -9.19 0.53
CA LYS A 59 -5.79 -9.71 0.41
C LYS A 59 -5.11 -9.65 1.78
N LYS A 60 -4.03 -10.41 1.94
CA LYS A 60 -3.20 -10.28 3.13
C LYS A 60 -2.57 -8.90 3.11
N CYS A 61 -2.74 -8.14 4.19
CA CYS A 61 -2.24 -6.77 4.27
C CYS A 61 -1.53 -6.55 5.59
N ARG A 62 -0.48 -5.73 5.54
CA ARG A 62 0.20 -5.21 6.69
C ARG A 62 -0.23 -3.77 6.90
N VAL A 63 -0.83 -3.50 8.05
CA VAL A 63 -1.33 -2.18 8.43
C VAL A 63 -0.31 -1.51 9.35
N PHE A 64 -0.10 -0.21 9.18
CA PHE A 64 0.87 0.58 9.90
C PHE A 64 0.22 1.79 10.56
N THR A 65 0.66 2.13 11.76
CA THR A 65 0.20 3.32 12.50
C THR A 65 0.84 4.62 12.00
N GLY A 66 2.03 4.54 11.41
CA GLY A 66 2.75 5.64 10.77
C GLY A 66 2.48 5.72 9.27
N ARG A 67 2.87 6.84 8.66
CA ARG A 67 2.87 7.01 7.19
C ARG A 67 4.05 6.24 6.57
N MET A 68 4.00 6.00 5.27
CA MET A 68 5.07 5.40 4.49
C MET A 68 5.56 4.07 5.08
N CYS A 69 4.65 3.28 5.63
CA CYS A 69 4.89 1.97 6.20
C CYS A 69 5.89 1.98 7.37
N THR A 70 5.70 2.96 8.28
CA THR A 70 6.53 3.14 9.48
C THR A 70 5.73 2.94 10.78
N GLY A 71 6.42 2.85 11.91
CA GLY A 71 5.82 2.71 13.23
C GLY A 71 5.35 1.29 13.55
N THR A 72 4.40 1.17 14.50
CA THR A 72 3.81 -0.12 14.89
C THR A 72 2.99 -0.70 13.74
N THR A 73 3.09 -2.02 13.55
CA THR A 73 2.43 -2.73 12.46
C THR A 73 1.80 -4.04 12.89
N VAL A 74 0.75 -4.44 12.18
CA VAL A 74 0.10 -5.74 12.31
C VAL A 74 -0.13 -6.35 10.93
N ALA A 75 0.08 -7.66 10.80
CA ALA A 75 -0.27 -8.41 9.60
C ALA A 75 -1.68 -9.00 9.76
N LEU A 76 -2.57 -8.66 8.84
CA LEU A 76 -3.96 -9.07 8.83
C LEU A 76 -4.21 -10.00 7.63
N GLN A 77 -4.94 -11.08 7.89
CA GLN A 77 -5.40 -12.00 6.85
C GLN A 77 -6.65 -11.46 6.14
N PRO A 78 -7.00 -11.92 4.93
CA PRO A 78 -8.26 -11.57 4.30
C PRO A 78 -9.46 -11.76 5.23
N GLY A 79 -10.32 -10.75 5.33
CA GLY A 79 -11.47 -10.73 6.24
C GLY A 79 -11.74 -9.36 6.85
N GLN A 80 -12.61 -9.35 7.84
CA GLN A 80 -12.97 -8.19 8.64
C GLN A 80 -12.25 -8.24 9.99
N HIS A 81 -11.62 -7.14 10.37
CA HIS A 81 -10.88 -6.98 11.63
C HIS A 81 -11.43 -5.75 12.35
N THR A 82 -12.06 -5.97 13.49
CA THR A 82 -12.62 -4.91 14.33
C THR A 82 -11.83 -4.83 15.63
N SER A 83 -11.54 -3.61 16.08
CA SER A 83 -10.93 -3.37 17.38
C SER A 83 -12.00 -3.27 18.46
N ASP A 84 -11.98 -4.20 19.42
CA ASP A 84 -12.99 -4.26 20.49
C ASP A 84 -12.72 -3.25 21.63
N GLU A 85 -11.48 -2.79 21.78
CA GLU A 85 -11.10 -1.91 22.90
C GLU A 85 -11.17 -0.42 22.57
N ALA A 86 -10.53 -0.02 21.48
CA ALA A 86 -10.47 1.37 21.04
C ALA A 86 -10.18 1.46 19.54
N PRO A 87 -10.71 2.48 18.84
CA PRO A 87 -10.34 2.72 17.46
C PRO A 87 -8.84 3.02 17.33
N VAL A 88 -8.26 2.60 16.21
CA VAL A 88 -6.82 2.67 15.95
C VAL A 88 -6.52 3.59 14.79
N ARG A 89 -5.34 4.22 14.84
CA ARG A 89 -4.84 5.01 13.72
C ARG A 89 -4.30 4.10 12.62
N VAL A 90 -4.73 4.33 11.38
CA VAL A 90 -4.24 3.67 10.19
C VAL A 90 -3.48 4.69 9.32
N GLY A 91 -2.15 4.71 9.50
CA GLY A 91 -1.27 5.64 8.78
C GLY A 91 -1.01 5.21 7.34
N SER A 92 -0.71 3.93 7.11
CA SER A 92 -0.49 3.38 5.77
C SER A 92 -0.75 1.87 5.74
N VAL A 93 -0.82 1.30 4.54
CA VAL A 93 -1.04 -0.13 4.30
C VAL A 93 -0.13 -0.66 3.20
N LEU A 94 0.29 -1.92 3.32
CA LEU A 94 0.96 -2.69 2.27
C LEU A 94 0.20 -4.01 2.09
N CYS A 95 -0.41 -4.22 0.93
CA CYS A 95 -1.15 -5.45 0.63
C CYS A 95 -0.36 -6.34 -0.33
N GLU A 96 -0.33 -7.64 -0.09
CA GLU A 96 0.51 -8.59 -0.82
C GLU A 96 -0.26 -9.23 -1.99
N GLU A 97 0.41 -9.46 -3.11
CA GLU A 97 -0.12 -10.37 -4.13
C GLU A 97 -0.24 -11.80 -3.55
N PRO A 98 -1.32 -12.54 -3.88
CA PRO A 98 -1.44 -13.92 -3.45
C PRO A 98 -0.40 -14.80 -4.14
N ASP A 99 0.27 -15.66 -3.37
CA ASP A 99 1.18 -16.66 -3.92
C ASP A 99 0.41 -17.59 -4.88
N LEU A 100 0.79 -17.58 -6.17
CA LEU A 100 0.28 -18.51 -7.17
C LEU A 100 1.04 -19.83 -7.01
N PHE A 101 0.41 -20.83 -6.39
CA PHE A 101 0.90 -22.20 -6.34
C PHE A 101 0.59 -22.96 -7.64
#